data_AF-A0A4P6TXP0-F1
#
_entry.id   AF-A0A4P6TXP0-F1
#
_cell.length_a   1.000
_cell.length_b   1.000
_cell.length_c   1.000
_cell.angle_alpha   90.00
_cell.angle_beta   90.00
_cell.angle_gamma   90.00
#
_symmetry.space_group_name_H-M   'P 1'
#
loop_
_entity.id
_entity.type
_entity.pdbx_description
1 polymer ?
#
loop_
_entity_poly.entity_id
_entity_poly.type
_entity_poly.pdbx_seq_one_letter_code
_entity_poly.pdbx_strand_id
1 'polypeptide(L)'
;MTTTRLTGDALRVTIFIGEHDTYHHKPLYSEIVHRAHAAGLAGASVFRGIEGFGASSLIHTARLLSMNEELPVAIVVVDTPERVRAFLPQLDELVESGLVILDDCQVIRYAGSHSGRHSRRHPGKEKKA
;
A
#
# COMPACT_ATOMS: atom_id res chain seq x y z
N MET A 1 -1.17 -24.89 0.96
CA MET A 1 -1.28 -23.49 0.49
C MET A 1 -0.08 -23.24 -0.39
N THR A 2 -0.32 -23.05 -1.69
CA THR A 2 0.72 -22.94 -2.71
C THR A 2 1.50 -21.65 -2.48
N THR A 3 2.79 -21.76 -2.17
CA THR A 3 3.70 -20.61 -2.15
C THR A 3 3.82 -20.12 -3.58
N THR A 4 3.00 -19.14 -3.97
CA THR A 4 3.12 -18.48 -5.27
C THR A 4 4.47 -17.78 -5.29
N ARG A 5 5.41 -18.30 -6.07
CA ARG A 5 6.72 -17.70 -6.25
C ARG A 5 6.59 -16.61 -7.32
N LEU A 6 6.35 -15.37 -6.91
CA LEU A 6 6.38 -14.21 -7.79
C LEU A 6 7.83 -13.96 -8.24
N THR A 7 8.16 -14.24 -9.49
CA THR A 7 9.49 -13.99 -10.10
C THR A 7 9.34 -13.77 -11.59
N GLY A 8 10.23 -12.98 -12.20
CA GLY A 8 10.17 -12.64 -13.62
C GLY A 8 9.35 -11.38 -13.88
N ASP A 9 8.79 -11.26 -15.08
CA ASP A 9 8.04 -10.07 -15.51
C ASP A 9 6.79 -9.86 -14.64
N ALA A 10 6.57 -8.61 -14.25
CA ALA A 10 5.53 -8.21 -13.32
C ALA A 10 5.08 -6.77 -13.61
N LEU A 11 3.95 -6.38 -13.04
CA LEU A 11 3.51 -5.00 -13.01
C LEU A 11 3.66 -4.43 -11.61
N ARG A 12 4.08 -3.16 -11.55
CA ARG A 12 4.01 -2.33 -10.35
C ARG A 12 2.92 -1.30 -10.54
N VAL A 13 1.91 -1.32 -9.67
CA VAL A 13 1.00 -0.18 -9.52
C VAL A 13 1.45 0.67 -8.35
N THR A 14 1.55 1.98 -8.57
CA THR A 14 1.76 2.96 -7.50
C THR A 14 0.58 3.92 -7.48
N ILE A 15 -0.07 4.01 -6.32
CA ILE A 15 -1.20 4.90 -6.07
C ILE A 15 -0.74 6.03 -5.17
N PHE A 16 -0.89 7.27 -5.62
CA PHE A 16 -0.63 8.48 -4.85
C PHE A 16 -1.95 9.14 -4.45
N ILE A 17 -2.12 9.37 -3.15
CA ILE A 17 -3.28 10.03 -2.53
C ILE A 17 -2.81 10.98 -1.42
N GLY A 18 -3.72 11.79 -0.90
CA GLY A 18 -3.49 12.59 0.31
C GLY A 18 -3.49 11.72 1.57
N GLU A 19 -2.73 12.11 2.59
CA GLU A 19 -2.74 11.41 3.89
C GLU A 19 -4.13 11.42 4.55
N HIS A 20 -4.91 12.47 4.32
CA HIS A 20 -6.20 12.65 4.97
C HIS A 20 -7.38 12.18 4.13
N ASP A 21 -7.13 11.62 2.94
CA ASP A 21 -8.17 11.03 2.11
C ASP A 21 -8.85 9.88 2.86
N THR A 22 -10.18 9.86 2.79
CA THR A 22 -11.00 8.84 3.48
C THR A 22 -11.99 8.17 2.55
N TYR A 23 -12.28 6.90 2.85
CA TYR A 23 -13.36 6.12 2.24
C TYR A 23 -14.27 5.60 3.36
N HIS A 24 -15.55 5.95 3.35
CA HIS A 24 -16.50 5.63 4.42
C HIS A 24 -15.94 5.86 5.84
N HIS A 25 -15.34 7.03 6.07
CA HIS A 25 -14.72 7.45 7.35
C HIS A 25 -13.48 6.65 7.80
N LYS A 26 -12.89 5.85 6.90
CA LYS A 26 -11.62 5.16 7.13
C LYS A 26 -10.52 5.74 6.25
N PRO A 27 -9.25 5.73 6.66
CA PRO A 27 -8.16 6.19 5.81
C PRO A 27 -8.12 5.44 4.48
N LEU A 28 -8.10 6.16 3.37
CA LEU A 28 -8.19 5.59 2.02
C LEU A 28 -7.02 4.64 1.72
N TYR A 29 -5.79 4.99 2.11
CA TYR A 29 -4.64 4.09 1.94
C TYR A 29 -4.85 2.74 2.64
N SER A 30 -5.51 2.73 3.80
CA SER A 30 -5.77 1.51 4.56
C SER A 30 -6.81 0.64 3.86
N GLU A 31 -7.84 1.25 3.29
CA GLU A 31 -8.85 0.55 2.50
C GLU A 31 -8.24 -0.07 1.24
N ILE A 32 -7.39 0.67 0.51
CA ILE A 32 -6.66 0.15 -0.66
C ILE A 32 -5.84 -1.09 -0.29
N VAL A 33 -5.09 -1.05 0.83
CA VAL A 33 -4.31 -2.20 1.31
C VAL A 33 -5.22 -3.38 1.67
N HIS A 34 -6.35 -3.14 2.32
CA HIS A 34 -7.31 -4.19 2.65
C HIS A 34 -7.89 -4.85 1.39
N ARG A 35 -8.28 -4.08 0.38
CA ARG A 35 -8.78 -4.62 -0.89
C ARG A 35 -7.70 -5.38 -1.65
N ALA A 36 -6.47 -4.87 -1.69
CA ALA A 36 -5.32 -5.56 -2.28
C ALA A 36 -5.09 -6.92 -1.61
N HIS A 37 -5.15 -6.98 -0.28
CA HIS A 37 -5.05 -8.22 0.49
C HIS A 37 -6.23 -9.16 0.22
N ALA A 38 -7.46 -8.65 0.18
CA ALA A 38 -8.66 -9.44 -0.11
C ALA A 38 -8.66 -10.01 -1.55
N ALA A 39 -8.08 -9.28 -2.51
CA ALA A 39 -7.83 -9.75 -3.87
C ALA A 39 -6.68 -10.78 -3.95
N GLY A 40 -6.00 -11.05 -2.83
CA GLY A 40 -4.91 -12.03 -2.71
C GLY A 40 -3.61 -11.58 -3.36
N LEU A 41 -3.42 -10.28 -3.58
CA LEU A 41 -2.17 -9.77 -4.17
C LEU A 41 -0.96 -10.15 -3.31
N ALA A 42 0.19 -10.31 -3.94
CA ALA A 42 1.42 -10.78 -3.30
C ALA A 42 1.87 -9.89 -2.12
N GLY A 43 1.52 -8.60 -2.15
CA GLY A 43 1.74 -7.68 -1.05
C GLY A 43 1.45 -6.23 -1.45
N ALA A 44 1.37 -5.35 -0.45
CA ALA A 44 1.25 -3.91 -0.63
C ALA A 44 2.15 -3.22 0.40
N SER A 45 2.79 -2.13 -0.01
CA SER A 45 3.62 -1.29 0.86
C SER A 45 3.11 0.13 0.81
N VAL A 46 3.06 0.79 1.97
CA VAL A 46 2.62 2.19 2.09
C VAL A 46 3.80 3.04 2.52
N PHE A 47 4.02 4.14 1.82
CA PHE A 47 5.07 5.12 2.08
C PHE A 47 4.44 6.49 2.29
N ARG A 48 4.92 7.21 3.31
CA ARG A 48 4.54 8.60 3.57
C ARG A 48 5.65 9.51 3.04
N GLY A 49 5.29 10.48 2.21
CA GLY A 49 6.21 11.53 1.76
C GLY A 49 6.45 12.59 2.83
N ILE A 50 7.56 13.31 2.70
CA ILE A 50 7.89 14.46 3.55
C ILE A 50 7.24 15.74 3.00
N GLU A 51 7.08 15.83 1.68
CA GLU A 51 6.47 16.93 0.95
C GLU A 51 5.98 16.46 -0.42
N GLY A 52 5.06 17.18 -1.06
CA GLY A 52 4.59 16.89 -2.41
C GLY A 52 3.56 17.90 -2.92
N PHE A 53 3.30 17.89 -4.23
CA PHE A 53 2.25 18.67 -4.90
C PHE A 53 1.55 17.81 -5.95
N GLY A 54 0.29 18.09 -6.30
CA GLY A 54 -0.48 17.20 -7.18
C GLY A 54 -1.76 17.78 -7.76
N ALA A 55 -2.52 16.96 -8.48
CA ALA A 55 -3.69 17.36 -9.26
C ALA A 55 -4.87 17.88 -8.42
N SER A 56 -4.96 17.49 -7.15
CA SER A 56 -5.91 18.02 -6.16
C SER A 56 -5.50 19.37 -5.57
N SER A 57 -4.36 19.95 -6.01
CA SER A 57 -4.08 21.37 -5.80
C SER A 57 -5.04 22.21 -6.63
N LEU A 58 -6.30 22.31 -6.19
CA LEU A 58 -6.98 23.60 -6.22
C LEU A 58 -5.94 24.61 -5.77
N ILE A 59 -5.66 25.57 -6.64
CA ILE A 59 -4.91 26.76 -6.26
C ILE A 59 -5.59 27.30 -5.00
N HIS A 60 -5.00 27.10 -3.83
CA HIS A 60 -5.30 27.92 -2.65
C HIS A 60 -4.65 29.29 -2.89
N THR A 61 -5.12 30.00 -3.92
CA THR A 61 -4.93 31.44 -4.02
C THR A 61 -5.98 32.07 -3.15
N ALA A 62 -5.58 32.38 -1.93
CA ALA A 62 -5.81 33.70 -1.42
C ALA A 62 -4.63 33.99 -0.49
N ARG A 63 -3.76 34.92 -0.91
CA ARG A 63 -2.88 35.72 -0.06
C ARG A 63 -2.43 35.07 1.26
N LEU A 64 -1.13 34.77 1.36
CA LEU A 64 -0.43 34.49 2.61
C LEU A 64 -1.08 33.35 3.43
N LEU A 65 -0.53 32.14 3.34
CA LEU A 65 -0.43 31.10 4.39
C LEU A 65 -0.16 29.77 3.68
N SER A 66 1.08 29.59 3.24
CA SER A 66 1.71 28.27 3.24
C SER A 66 1.54 27.67 4.65
N MET A 67 1.32 26.35 4.75
CA MET A 67 1.19 25.52 5.98
C MET A 67 -0.21 24.93 6.19
N ASN A 68 -0.71 24.17 5.21
CA ASN A 68 -1.56 23.01 5.50
C ASN A 68 -0.92 21.83 4.75
N GLU A 69 0.04 21.20 5.41
CA GLU A 69 0.87 20.12 4.89
C GLU A 69 0.04 18.83 4.77
N GLU A 70 -0.72 18.67 3.69
CA GLU A 70 -1.23 17.35 3.37
C GLU A 70 -0.11 16.54 2.73
N LEU A 71 0.49 15.64 3.51
CA LEU A 71 1.58 14.80 3.05
C LEU A 71 1.08 13.78 2.04
N PRO A 72 1.81 13.54 0.93
CA PRO A 72 1.41 12.51 -0.02
C PRO A 72 1.66 11.11 0.58
N VAL A 73 0.74 10.19 0.31
CA VAL A 73 0.88 8.77 0.61
C VAL A 73 0.97 7.99 -0.70
N ALA A 74 2.01 7.17 -0.82
CA ALA A 74 2.21 6.26 -1.94
C ALA A 74 1.95 4.81 -1.51
N ILE A 75 1.03 4.13 -2.20
CA ILE A 75 0.77 2.70 -2.04
C ILE A 75 1.36 1.98 -3.24
N VAL A 76 2.29 1.06 -2.99
CA VAL A 76 2.97 0.28 -4.04
C VAL A 76 2.55 -1.18 -3.94
N VAL A 77 2.08 -1.74 -5.04
CA VAL A 77 1.77 -3.17 -5.19
C VAL A 77 2.54 -3.71 -6.39
N VAL A 78 3.15 -4.87 -6.23
CA VAL A 78 3.84 -5.60 -7.32
C VAL A 78 3.30 -7.02 -7.37
N ASP A 79 2.80 -7.42 -8.52
CA ASP A 79 2.30 -8.78 -8.76
C ASP A 79 2.33 -9.12 -10.26
N THR A 80 1.85 -10.31 -10.63
CA THR A 80 1.75 -10.68 -12.04
C THR A 80 0.84 -9.70 -12.80
N PRO A 81 1.08 -9.50 -14.11
CA PRO A 81 0.30 -8.56 -14.90
C PRO A 81 -1.21 -8.83 -14.82
N GLU A 82 -1.61 -10.09 -14.80
CA GLU A 82 -3.01 -10.51 -14.73
C GLU A 82 -3.65 -10.10 -13.40
N ARG A 83 -2.94 -10.31 -12.28
CA ARG A 83 -3.45 -10.00 -10.94
C ARG A 83 -3.55 -8.50 -10.71
N VAL A 84 -2.55 -7.73 -11.14
CA VAL A 84 -2.60 -6.26 -11.04
C VAL A 84 -3.74 -5.71 -11.89
N ARG A 85 -3.88 -6.14 -13.15
CA ARG A 85 -4.96 -5.66 -14.03
C ARG A 85 -6.35 -6.03 -13.52
N ALA A 86 -6.52 -7.19 -12.90
CA ALA A 86 -7.77 -7.58 -12.25
C ALA A 86 -8.11 -6.74 -11.01
N PHE A 87 -7.10 -6.12 -10.37
CA PHE A 87 -7.29 -5.24 -9.22
C PHE A 87 -7.62 -3.80 -9.61
N LEU A 88 -7.15 -3.31 -10.77
CA LEU A 88 -7.35 -1.92 -11.20
C LEU A 88 -8.81 -1.42 -11.12
N PRO A 89 -9.84 -2.18 -11.53
CA PRO A 89 -11.22 -1.72 -11.43
C PRO A 89 -11.69 -1.41 -9.99
N GLN A 90 -11.06 -2.01 -8.97
CA GLN A 90 -11.36 -1.72 -7.57
C GLN A 90 -10.74 -0.39 -7.11
N LEU A 91 -9.68 0.07 -7.79
CA LEU A 91 -9.08 1.39 -7.55
C LEU A 91 -9.91 2.49 -8.18
N ASP A 92 -10.53 2.24 -9.34
CA ASP A 92 -11.42 3.22 -10.00
C ASP A 92 -12.62 3.61 -9.12
N GLU A 93 -13.10 2.68 -8.27
CA GLU A 93 -14.15 2.94 -7.28
C GLU A 93 -13.65 3.77 -6.09
N LEU A 94 -12.37 3.63 -5.72
CA LEU A 94 -11.82 4.18 -4.49
C LEU A 94 -11.13 5.53 -4.68
N VAL A 95 -10.46 5.74 -5.82
CA VAL A 95 -9.59 6.88 -6.07
C VAL A 95 -10.33 7.89 -6.94
N GLU A 96 -11.22 8.68 -6.32
CA GLU A 96 -11.91 9.79 -6.99
C GLU A 96 -10.96 10.94 -7.35
N SER A 97 -9.92 11.15 -6.54
CA SER A 97 -8.83 12.09 -6.78
C SER A 97 -7.49 11.48 -6.37
N GLY A 98 -6.49 11.58 -7.24
CA GLY A 98 -5.16 11.01 -7.01
C GLY A 98 -4.43 10.74 -8.31
N LEU A 99 -3.33 10.00 -8.22
CA LEU A 99 -2.58 9.52 -9.38
C LEU A 99 -2.32 8.03 -9.24
N VAL A 100 -2.71 7.25 -10.24
CA VAL A 100 -2.39 5.82 -10.34
C VAL A 100 -1.46 5.64 -11.53
N ILE A 101 -0.25 5.12 -11.27
CA ILE A 101 0.72 4.77 -12.31
C ILE A 101 0.90 3.26 -12.37
N LEU A 102 1.24 2.77 -13.57
CA LEU A 102 1.52 1.37 -13.84
C LEU A 102 2.83 1.27 -14.61
N ASP A 103 3.81 0.56 -14.04
CA ASP A 103 5.11 0.32 -14.66
C ASP A 103 5.32 -1.18 -14.90
N ASP A 104 5.97 -1.53 -16.02
CA ASP A 104 6.58 -2.85 -16.19
C ASP A 104 7.81 -2.98 -15.29
N CYS A 105 7.97 -4.13 -14.64
CA CYS A 105 9.13 -4.40 -13.79
C CYS A 105 9.50 -5.89 -13.79
N GLN A 106 10.68 -6.22 -13.26
CA GLN A 106 11.10 -7.61 -13.04
C GLN A 106 11.29 -7.91 -11.55
N VAL A 107 10.63 -8.97 -11.10
CA VAL A 107 10.79 -9.50 -9.75
C VAL A 107 11.93 -10.51 -9.74
N ILE A 108 13.06 -10.12 -9.15
CA ILE A 108 14.25 -10.98 -9.04
C ILE A 108 14.04 -12.08 -8.00
N ARG A 109 13.39 -11.75 -6.87
CA ARG A 109 13.15 -12.71 -5.78
C ARG A 109 11.96 -12.29 -4.95
N TYR A 110 11.06 -13.24 -4.74
CA TYR A 110 9.98 -13.14 -3.76
C TYR A 110 10.14 -14.28 -2.74
N ALA A 111 10.58 -13.93 -1.53
CA ALA A 111 10.73 -14.87 -0.44
C ALA A 111 9.74 -14.49 0.67
N GLY A 112 8.68 -15.28 0.82
CA GLY A 112 7.82 -15.19 2.00
C GLY A 112 8.61 -15.60 3.24
N SER A 113 8.46 -14.86 4.34
CA SER A 113 8.98 -15.32 5.62
C SER A 113 8.28 -16.65 5.97
N HIS A 114 9.05 -17.73 6.03
CA HIS A 114 8.62 -18.96 6.70
C HIS A 114 8.48 -18.63 8.20
N SER A 115 7.37 -18.07 8.64
CA SER A 115 7.01 -18.03 10.06
C SER A 115 6.34 -19.34 10.47
N GLY A 116 7.10 -20.43 10.31
CA GLY A 116 6.90 -21.61 11.14
C GLY A 116 7.13 -21.22 12.60
N ARG A 117 6.06 -21.30 13.41
CA ARG A 117 6.04 -21.47 14.86
C ARG A 117 7.37 -21.19 15.60
N HIS A 118 7.55 -19.98 16.10
CA HIS A 118 8.27 -19.81 17.37
C HIS A 118 7.24 -19.82 18.51
N SER A 119 6.90 -21.03 18.96
CA SER A 119 6.32 -21.25 20.28
C SER A 119 7.25 -20.60 21.31
N ARG A 120 6.87 -19.45 21.87
CA ARG A 120 7.47 -18.94 23.10
C ARG A 120 7.12 -19.92 24.22
N ARG A 121 7.95 -20.95 24.43
CA ARG A 121 8.02 -21.64 25.72
C ARG A 121 8.50 -20.60 26.74
N HIS A 122 7.62 -20.19 27.64
CA HIS A 122 7.99 -19.50 28.87
C HIS A 122 8.83 -20.47 29.73
N PRO A 123 10.09 -20.15 30.11
CA PRO A 123 10.72 -20.83 31.22
C PRO A 123 10.06 -20.34 32.52
N GLY A 124 9.78 -21.29 33.41
CA GLY A 124 8.99 -21.09 34.62
C GLY A 124 9.57 -20.03 35.56
N LYS A 125 8.67 -19.33 36.26
CA LYS A 125 9.02 -18.52 37.43
C LYS A 125 9.47 -19.46 38.54
N GLU A 126 10.76 -19.42 38.84
CA GLU A 126 11.31 -20.00 40.06
C GLU A 126 10.82 -19.15 41.25
N LYS A 127 10.03 -19.78 42.13
CA LYS A 127 9.61 -19.19 43.40
C LYS A 127 10.82 -19.20 44.33
N LYS A 128 11.37 -18.02 44.65
CA LYS A 128 12.25 -17.89 45.81
C LYS A 128 11.44 -18.14 47.08
N ALA A 129 11.88 -19.15 47.83
CA ALA A 129 11.60 -19.31 49.25
C ALA A 129 12.41 -18.30 50.07
#